data_AF-A0A9Q1MV41-F1
#
_entry.id   AF-A0A9Q1MV41-F1
#
_cell.length_a   1.000
_cell.length_b   1.000
_cell.length_c   1.000
_cell.angle_alpha   90.00
_cell.angle_beta   90.00
_cell.angle_gamma   90.00
#
_symmetry.space_group_name_H-M   'P 1'
#
loop_
_entity.id
_entity.type
_entity.pdbx_description
1 polymer ?
#
loop_
_entity_poly.entity_id
_entity_poly.type
_entity_poly.pdbx_seq_one_letter_code
_entity_poly.pdbx_strand_id
1 'polypeptide(L)'
;MENLPESPFEDTTLTSSPLLCNTSSYPSSSMVIQQIPLHDLASTISRLWRSEIQFGQSPVPRKRETCHDLAPLLWDTFSAVWILLQEVIAVYRKLSPSKLSMRESTRACNALALFQVLAINPETRRKLIEAEIPPYFYPFLKRGGDDKPLEYLRRTSLGVLGSLARFDEPYGPEVLHFLMESKVVPYCLECMDLCDELSAKVATLIVMKILMQEEGMTYCCASAERFYSIVQVLYRVVEKLAEKLCLLHLKYVIQCYLSLSEVSRFVWPCDALRSQVPPQLFDNTFNDILHDDLETSWALQLLHANIFGYRYFPMNQDSNSIPKPDTTTQKVKEKGKKK
;
A
#
# COMPACT_ATOMS: atom_id res chain seq x y z
N MET A 1 -2.21 36.31 62.99
CA MET A 1 -0.79 36.02 63.26
C MET A 1 -0.71 34.56 63.70
N GLU A 2 -0.15 33.67 62.88
CA GLU A 2 1.30 33.32 62.82
C GLU A 2 1.60 32.17 63.80
N ASN A 3 2.18 31.01 63.42
CA ASN A 3 2.82 30.60 62.16
C ASN A 3 2.61 29.10 61.81
N LEU A 4 2.87 28.77 60.54
CA LEU A 4 3.24 27.44 60.00
C LEU A 4 4.77 27.42 59.76
N PRO A 5 5.46 26.33 59.35
CA PRO A 5 4.99 25.01 58.86
C PRO A 5 5.42 23.89 59.87
N GLU A 6 5.74 22.60 59.61
CA GLU A 6 6.06 21.78 58.42
C GLU A 6 5.41 20.36 58.46
N SER A 7 6.15 19.30 58.12
CA SER A 7 5.74 17.89 57.92
C SER A 7 7.00 16.99 58.03
N PRO A 8 7.00 15.67 57.75
CA PRO A 8 5.88 14.73 57.55
C PRO A 8 6.00 13.50 58.49
N PHE A 9 5.09 12.51 58.36
CA PHE A 9 5.40 11.13 57.97
C PHE A 9 4.13 10.26 57.88
N GLU A 10 4.30 9.00 57.48
CA GLU A 10 3.25 8.04 57.14
C GLU A 10 2.51 7.50 58.37
N ASP A 11 1.28 7.01 58.17
CA ASP A 11 0.72 5.98 59.03
C ASP A 11 -0.07 4.96 58.19
N THR A 12 -0.02 3.69 58.57
CA THR A 12 -0.50 2.55 57.76
C THR A 12 -1.44 1.67 58.59
N THR A 13 -2.31 0.94 57.88
CA THR A 13 -3.29 -0.02 58.41
C THR A 13 -4.55 0.59 59.04
N LEU A 14 -5.70 0.16 58.53
CA LEU A 14 -6.72 -0.43 59.40
C LEU A 14 -7.26 -1.69 58.73
N THR A 15 -7.35 -2.76 59.51
CA THR A 15 -7.83 -4.08 59.08
C THR A 15 -9.35 -4.16 59.20
N SER A 16 -10.00 -4.82 58.24
CA SER A 16 -10.87 -5.98 58.50
C SER A 16 -11.62 -6.46 57.25
N SER A 17 -11.75 -7.79 57.18
CA SER A 17 -12.73 -8.52 56.36
C SER A 17 -13.52 -9.42 57.33
N PRO A 18 -14.51 -10.22 56.91
CA PRO A 18 -15.14 -10.32 55.60
C PRO A 18 -16.70 -10.25 55.66
N LEU A 19 -17.39 -10.42 54.53
CA LEU A 19 -18.36 -11.52 54.30
C LEU A 19 -19.13 -11.36 52.97
N LEU A 20 -19.33 -12.50 52.30
CA LEU A 20 -20.44 -12.84 51.38
C LEU A 20 -20.91 -11.78 50.35
N CYS A 21 -20.51 -11.99 49.10
CA CYS A 21 -21.45 -11.82 47.98
C CYS A 21 -21.44 -13.11 47.13
N ASN A 22 -22.62 -13.53 46.66
CA ASN A 22 -22.81 -14.87 46.10
C ASN A 22 -22.33 -15.01 44.66
N THR A 23 -21.88 -16.23 44.33
CA THR A 23 -21.78 -16.68 42.94
C THR A 23 -23.16 -16.67 42.29
N SER A 24 -23.33 -15.84 41.25
CA SER A 24 -24.37 -16.01 40.24
C SER A 24 -23.71 -16.02 38.87
N SER A 25 -24.23 -16.85 37.97
CA SER A 25 -23.56 -17.21 36.72
C SER A 25 -23.59 -16.07 35.70
N TYR A 26 -22.42 -15.60 35.27
CA TYR A 26 -22.29 -14.87 34.01
C TYR A 26 -22.78 -15.77 32.85
N PRO A 27 -23.78 -15.35 32.05
CA PRO A 27 -24.08 -16.02 30.80
C PRO A 27 -22.88 -15.86 29.85
N SER A 28 -22.39 -16.97 29.29
CA SER A 28 -21.16 -16.96 28.49
C SER A 28 -21.31 -16.12 27.21
N SER A 29 -20.34 -15.26 26.94
CA SER A 29 -20.30 -14.37 25.75
C SER A 29 -20.36 -15.09 24.39
N SER A 30 -20.28 -16.42 24.40
CA SER A 30 -20.46 -17.30 23.24
C SER A 30 -21.86 -17.22 22.59
N MET A 31 -22.92 -16.86 23.34
CA MET A 31 -24.30 -17.01 22.84
C MET A 31 -24.88 -15.82 22.07
N VAL A 32 -24.18 -14.69 21.96
CA VAL A 32 -24.72 -13.48 21.29
C VAL A 32 -24.50 -13.48 19.76
N ILE A 33 -23.53 -14.25 19.27
CA ILE A 33 -23.08 -14.17 17.86
C ILE A 33 -23.89 -15.08 16.92
N GLN A 34 -24.68 -16.03 17.44
CA GLN A 34 -25.47 -16.99 16.65
C GLN A 34 -26.60 -16.38 15.80
N GLN A 35 -26.85 -15.07 15.86
CA GLN A 35 -27.97 -14.41 15.15
C GLN A 35 -27.59 -13.19 14.29
N ILE A 36 -26.30 -12.84 14.16
CA ILE A 36 -25.85 -11.82 13.20
C ILE A 36 -25.45 -12.51 11.89
N PRO A 37 -26.11 -12.25 10.75
CA PRO A 37 -25.65 -12.80 9.47
C PRO A 37 -24.29 -12.19 9.11
N LEU A 38 -23.24 -13.01 9.02
CA LEU A 38 -21.89 -12.57 8.59
C LEU A 38 -21.96 -11.81 7.25
N HIS A 39 -22.91 -12.16 6.39
CA HIS A 39 -23.21 -11.50 5.13
C HIS A 39 -23.50 -9.98 5.26
N ASP A 40 -24.22 -9.57 6.30
CA ASP A 40 -24.68 -8.18 6.45
C ASP A 40 -23.61 -7.31 7.12
N LEU A 41 -22.81 -7.93 7.98
CA LEU A 41 -21.56 -7.37 8.49
C LEU A 41 -20.56 -7.17 7.33
N ALA A 42 -20.29 -8.22 6.55
CA ALA A 42 -19.34 -8.23 5.45
C ALA A 42 -19.69 -7.26 4.31
N SER A 43 -20.97 -7.16 3.93
CA SER A 43 -21.41 -6.20 2.91
C SER A 43 -21.32 -4.76 3.40
N THR A 44 -21.55 -4.50 4.69
CA THR A 44 -21.32 -3.20 5.32
C THR A 44 -19.84 -2.83 5.33
N ILE A 45 -18.96 -3.75 5.72
CA ILE A 45 -17.50 -3.59 5.71
C ILE A 45 -16.98 -3.36 4.27
N SER A 46 -17.44 -4.14 3.30
CA SER A 46 -17.08 -4.00 1.88
C SER A 46 -17.45 -2.64 1.29
N ARG A 47 -18.56 -2.03 1.75
CA ARG A 47 -18.98 -0.68 1.35
C ARG A 47 -18.12 0.42 1.99
N LEU A 48 -17.63 0.21 3.21
CA LEU A 48 -16.75 1.16 3.90
C LEU A 48 -15.32 1.15 3.33
N TRP A 49 -14.71 -0.04 3.21
CA TRP A 49 -13.33 -0.19 2.71
C TRP A 49 -13.15 0.21 1.24
N ARG A 50 -14.22 0.21 0.44
CA ARG A 50 -14.22 0.79 -0.91
C ARG A 50 -13.74 2.26 -0.92
N SER A 51 -14.03 3.02 0.13
CA SER A 51 -13.60 4.42 0.27
C SER A 51 -12.11 4.54 0.62
N GLU A 52 -11.63 3.73 1.56
CA GLU A 52 -10.26 3.83 2.12
C GLU A 52 -9.18 3.24 1.18
N ILE A 53 -9.58 2.41 0.20
CA ILE A 53 -8.71 1.95 -0.91
C ILE A 53 -8.66 2.97 -2.07
N GLN A 54 -9.66 3.84 -2.22
CA GLN A 54 -9.66 4.88 -3.27
C GLN A 54 -8.99 6.18 -2.81
N PHE A 55 -9.09 6.52 -1.53
CA PHE A 55 -8.51 7.73 -0.96
C PHE A 55 -7.59 7.37 0.21
N GLY A 56 -6.28 7.43 -0.04
CA GLY A 56 -5.29 7.39 1.04
C GLY A 56 -5.50 8.59 1.97
N GLN A 57 -5.65 8.30 3.27
CA GLN A 57 -5.96 9.24 4.36
C GLN A 57 -7.41 9.77 4.40
N SER A 58 -8.18 9.28 5.39
CA SER A 58 -9.18 10.10 6.08
C SER A 58 -9.31 9.65 7.55
N PRO A 59 -9.43 10.57 8.53
CA PRO A 59 -9.43 10.21 9.95
C PRO A 59 -10.86 9.96 10.49
N VAL A 60 -11.32 8.71 10.51
CA VAL A 60 -12.57 8.30 11.19
C VAL A 60 -12.26 7.35 12.36
N PRO A 61 -11.81 7.86 13.52
CA PRO A 61 -11.36 7.02 14.63
C PRO A 61 -12.46 6.10 15.20
N ARG A 62 -13.67 6.64 15.41
CA ARG A 62 -14.84 5.98 16.03
C ARG A 62 -15.41 4.73 15.31
N LYS A 63 -14.73 4.23 14.28
CA LYS A 63 -15.08 2.98 13.57
C LYS A 63 -13.90 2.02 13.39
N ARG A 64 -12.67 2.44 13.72
CA ARG A 64 -11.51 1.54 13.75
C ARG A 64 -11.55 0.65 14.99
N GLU A 65 -12.05 1.17 16.12
CA GLU A 65 -12.34 0.42 17.36
C GLU A 65 -13.17 -0.86 17.07
N THR A 66 -14.33 -0.73 16.42
CA THR A 66 -15.20 -1.87 16.07
C THR A 66 -14.55 -2.86 15.09
N CYS A 67 -13.54 -2.44 14.33
CA CYS A 67 -12.80 -3.29 13.41
C CYS A 67 -11.64 -4.02 14.10
N HIS A 68 -11.08 -3.43 15.15
CA HIS A 68 -9.97 -3.98 15.93
C HIS A 68 -10.39 -5.28 16.63
N ASP A 69 -11.50 -5.23 17.37
CA ASP A 69 -12.00 -6.37 18.16
C ASP A 69 -12.71 -7.42 17.30
N LEU A 70 -13.21 -7.04 16.12
CA LEU A 70 -13.83 -7.96 15.18
C LEU A 70 -12.84 -9.01 14.65
N ALA A 71 -11.57 -8.66 14.47
CA ALA A 71 -10.62 -9.59 13.86
C ALA A 71 -10.28 -10.79 14.78
N PRO A 72 -9.86 -10.62 16.05
CA PRO A 72 -9.66 -11.75 16.96
C PRO A 72 -10.95 -12.52 17.18
N LEU A 73 -12.08 -11.83 17.35
CA LEU A 73 -13.40 -12.44 17.52
C LEU A 73 -13.78 -13.36 16.34
N LEU A 74 -13.52 -12.92 15.11
CA LEU A 74 -13.77 -13.69 13.89
C LEU A 74 -12.79 -14.86 13.73
N TRP A 75 -11.55 -14.73 14.22
CA TRP A 75 -10.57 -15.82 14.21
C TRP A 75 -10.92 -16.92 15.22
N ASP A 76 -11.22 -16.53 16.45
CA ASP A 76 -11.45 -17.45 17.58
C ASP A 76 -12.89 -18.03 17.57
N THR A 77 -13.80 -17.46 16.78
CA THR A 77 -15.14 -18.05 16.55
C THR A 77 -15.02 -19.37 15.79
N PHE A 78 -15.43 -20.46 16.44
CA PHE A 78 -15.37 -21.82 15.90
C PHE A 78 -15.91 -21.92 14.46
N SER A 79 -15.09 -22.49 13.57
CA SER A 79 -15.35 -22.67 12.13
C SER A 79 -15.56 -21.40 11.30
N ALA A 80 -15.50 -20.18 11.84
CA ALA A 80 -15.77 -18.97 11.05
C ALA A 80 -14.77 -18.76 9.91
N VAL A 81 -13.46 -18.81 10.19
CA VAL A 81 -12.39 -18.73 9.18
C VAL A 81 -12.52 -19.82 8.11
N TRP A 82 -12.90 -21.04 8.51
CA TRP A 82 -13.15 -22.16 7.60
C TRP A 82 -14.35 -21.91 6.67
N ILE A 83 -15.46 -21.40 7.20
CA ILE A 83 -16.65 -21.04 6.42
C ILE A 83 -16.30 -19.96 5.38
N LEU A 84 -15.55 -18.92 5.78
CA LEU A 84 -15.06 -17.89 4.85
C LEU A 84 -14.16 -18.47 3.76
N LEU A 85 -13.31 -19.44 4.09
CA LEU A 85 -12.46 -20.12 3.12
C LEU A 85 -13.28 -21.00 2.16
N GLN A 86 -14.37 -21.62 2.61
CA GLN A 86 -15.30 -22.35 1.75
C GLN A 86 -16.04 -21.41 0.77
N GLU A 87 -16.41 -20.20 1.17
CA GLU A 87 -16.98 -19.18 0.25
C GLU A 87 -15.99 -18.80 -0.87
N VAL A 88 -14.70 -18.71 -0.53
CA VAL A 88 -13.60 -18.48 -1.47
C VAL A 88 -13.39 -19.68 -2.40
N ILE A 89 -13.33 -20.91 -1.88
CA ILE A 89 -13.09 -22.12 -2.70
C ILE A 89 -14.29 -22.44 -3.60
N ALA A 90 -15.52 -22.13 -3.19
CA ALA A 90 -16.75 -22.45 -3.94
C ALA A 90 -16.76 -21.88 -5.37
N VAL A 91 -16.12 -20.72 -5.60
CA VAL A 91 -16.06 -20.07 -6.92
C VAL A 91 -14.97 -20.63 -7.85
N TYR A 92 -14.01 -21.44 -7.36
CA TYR A 92 -12.90 -21.95 -8.17
C TYR A 92 -13.35 -22.69 -9.44
N ARG A 93 -14.39 -23.53 -9.33
CA ARG A 93 -14.96 -24.30 -10.46
C ARG A 93 -15.61 -23.43 -11.55
N LYS A 94 -15.67 -22.11 -11.34
CA LYS A 94 -16.28 -21.12 -12.23
C LYS A 94 -15.29 -20.09 -12.78
N LEU A 95 -13.98 -20.26 -12.54
CA LEU A 95 -12.94 -19.36 -13.05
C LEU A 95 -12.51 -19.66 -14.48
N SER A 96 -12.52 -20.94 -14.88
CA SER A 96 -12.03 -21.40 -16.20
C SER A 96 -12.87 -22.57 -16.74
N PRO A 97 -13.66 -22.38 -17.82
CA PRO A 97 -14.05 -21.09 -18.40
C PRO A 97 -14.88 -20.27 -17.40
N SER A 98 -14.83 -18.92 -17.49
CA SER A 98 -15.58 -18.12 -16.53
C SER A 98 -17.09 -18.31 -16.68
N LYS A 99 -17.74 -18.64 -15.56
CA LYS A 99 -19.19 -18.80 -15.40
C LYS A 99 -19.66 -18.23 -14.05
N LEU A 100 -18.92 -17.25 -13.54
CA LEU A 100 -19.13 -16.64 -12.24
C LEU A 100 -20.28 -15.63 -12.30
N SER A 101 -21.36 -15.85 -11.55
CA SER A 101 -22.43 -14.84 -11.48
C SER A 101 -22.04 -13.69 -10.55
N MET A 102 -22.58 -12.48 -10.80
CA MET A 102 -22.32 -11.30 -9.95
C MET A 102 -22.74 -11.53 -8.48
N ARG A 103 -23.76 -12.35 -8.24
CA ARG A 103 -24.19 -12.75 -6.88
C ARG A 103 -23.13 -13.61 -6.17
N GLU A 104 -22.50 -14.52 -6.89
CA GLU A 104 -21.46 -15.42 -6.36
C GLU A 104 -20.13 -14.69 -6.17
N SER A 105 -19.75 -13.84 -7.13
CA SER A 105 -18.66 -12.87 -6.97
C SER A 105 -18.87 -12.03 -5.71
N THR A 106 -20.03 -11.41 -5.54
CA THR A 106 -20.34 -10.57 -4.36
C THR A 106 -20.27 -11.36 -3.05
N ARG A 107 -20.72 -12.63 -3.03
CA ARG A 107 -20.64 -13.52 -1.86
C ARG A 107 -19.18 -13.85 -1.49
N ALA A 108 -18.34 -14.16 -2.47
CA ALA A 108 -16.91 -14.39 -2.26
C ALA A 108 -16.16 -13.10 -1.88
N CYS A 109 -16.49 -11.95 -2.50
CA CYS A 109 -15.94 -10.64 -2.13
C CYS A 109 -16.29 -10.25 -0.69
N ASN A 110 -17.51 -10.54 -0.22
CA ASN A 110 -17.88 -10.35 1.18
C ASN A 110 -16.98 -11.17 2.12
N ALA A 111 -16.68 -12.43 1.78
CA ALA A 111 -15.75 -13.26 2.55
C ALA A 111 -14.31 -12.72 2.51
N LEU A 112 -13.82 -12.30 1.34
CA LEU A 112 -12.52 -11.65 1.17
C LEU A 112 -12.41 -10.33 1.96
N ALA A 113 -13.47 -9.54 2.07
CA ALA A 113 -13.46 -8.33 2.90
C ALA A 113 -13.30 -8.63 4.40
N LEU A 114 -13.83 -9.77 4.87
CA LEU A 114 -13.57 -10.24 6.24
C LEU A 114 -12.13 -10.80 6.40
N PHE A 115 -11.58 -11.47 5.39
CA PHE A 115 -10.14 -11.77 5.36
C PHE A 115 -9.27 -10.50 5.33
N GLN A 116 -9.73 -9.41 4.70
CA GLN A 116 -9.02 -8.13 4.72
C GLN A 116 -8.99 -7.53 6.13
N VAL A 117 -10.07 -7.67 6.92
CA VAL A 117 -10.10 -7.27 8.34
C VAL A 117 -9.09 -8.10 9.15
N LEU A 118 -9.08 -9.43 8.98
CA LEU A 118 -8.10 -10.33 9.60
C LEU A 118 -6.64 -9.98 9.22
N ALA A 119 -6.42 -9.47 8.00
CA ALA A 119 -5.12 -9.05 7.48
C ALA A 119 -4.66 -7.64 7.94
N ILE A 120 -5.52 -6.87 8.63
CA ILE A 120 -5.20 -5.52 9.14
C ILE A 120 -4.92 -5.54 10.64
N ASN A 121 -5.50 -6.48 11.39
CA ASN A 121 -5.19 -6.63 12.81
C ASN A 121 -3.86 -7.42 12.98
N PRO A 122 -2.84 -6.88 13.69
CA PRO A 122 -1.53 -7.52 13.82
C PRO A 122 -1.54 -8.90 14.48
N GLU A 123 -2.50 -9.18 15.36
CA GLU A 123 -2.61 -10.46 16.05
C GLU A 123 -3.07 -11.56 15.09
N THR A 124 -4.14 -11.31 14.32
CA THR A 124 -4.67 -12.28 13.35
C THR A 124 -3.88 -12.32 12.04
N ARG A 125 -3.15 -11.25 11.70
CA ARG A 125 -2.32 -11.19 10.51
C ARG A 125 -1.22 -12.26 10.50
N ARG A 126 -0.57 -12.52 11.64
CA ARG A 126 0.37 -13.64 11.75
C ARG A 126 -0.34 -14.99 11.63
N LYS A 127 -1.47 -15.17 12.33
CA LYS A 127 -2.26 -16.42 12.27
C LYS A 127 -2.71 -16.75 10.83
N LEU A 128 -3.01 -15.74 9.99
CA LEU A 128 -3.35 -15.92 8.57
C LEU A 128 -2.22 -16.54 7.72
N ILE A 129 -0.97 -16.09 7.91
CA ILE A 129 0.18 -16.63 7.15
C ILE A 129 0.59 -18.00 7.67
N GLU A 130 0.55 -18.22 8.98
CA GLU A 130 0.79 -19.52 9.63
C GLU A 130 -0.22 -20.60 9.21
N ALA A 131 -1.44 -20.20 8.84
CA ALA A 131 -2.49 -21.08 8.32
C ALA A 131 -2.47 -21.22 6.78
N GLU A 132 -1.46 -20.67 6.08
CA GLU A 132 -1.33 -20.67 4.60
C GLU A 132 -2.57 -20.17 3.85
N ILE A 133 -3.33 -19.23 4.42
CA ILE A 133 -4.61 -18.76 3.85
C ILE A 133 -4.45 -17.87 2.60
N PRO A 134 -3.51 -16.91 2.50
CA PRO A 134 -3.44 -16.00 1.35
C PRO A 134 -3.25 -16.64 -0.04
N PRO A 135 -2.50 -17.75 -0.21
CA PRO A 135 -2.43 -18.51 -1.46
C PRO A 135 -3.77 -18.92 -2.07
N TYR A 136 -4.82 -19.10 -1.26
CA TYR A 136 -6.17 -19.41 -1.74
C TYR A 136 -6.81 -18.24 -2.52
N PHE A 137 -6.22 -17.03 -2.49
CA PHE A 137 -6.70 -15.87 -3.24
C PHE A 137 -5.97 -15.70 -4.60
N TYR A 138 -4.82 -16.35 -4.78
CA TYR A 138 -4.02 -16.25 -6.02
C TYR A 138 -4.72 -16.78 -7.28
N PRO A 139 -5.60 -17.81 -7.25
CA PRO A 139 -6.38 -18.23 -8.42
C PRO A 139 -7.22 -17.11 -9.06
N PHE A 140 -7.59 -16.06 -8.30
CA PHE A 140 -8.36 -14.92 -8.78
C PHE A 140 -7.51 -13.84 -9.47
N LEU A 141 -6.20 -13.84 -9.22
CA LEU A 141 -5.26 -12.86 -9.78
C LEU A 141 -4.94 -13.15 -11.25
N LYS A 142 -4.97 -14.44 -11.62
CA LYS A 142 -4.79 -14.90 -12.99
C LYS A 142 -5.74 -14.23 -13.97
N ARG A 143 -5.31 -14.08 -15.23
CA ARG A 143 -6.10 -13.58 -16.34
C ARG A 143 -7.33 -14.46 -16.57
N GLY A 144 -8.50 -13.85 -16.36
CA GLY A 144 -9.71 -14.18 -17.11
C GLY A 144 -9.99 -13.10 -18.16
N GLY A 145 -11.06 -13.24 -18.94
CA GLY A 145 -11.50 -12.22 -19.89
C GLY A 145 -12.17 -11.00 -19.23
N ASP A 146 -12.76 -10.15 -20.06
CA ASP A 146 -13.66 -9.05 -19.66
C ASP A 146 -14.94 -9.62 -19.03
N ASP A 147 -14.84 -9.93 -17.74
CA ASP A 147 -15.90 -10.55 -16.94
C ASP A 147 -15.96 -9.84 -15.57
N LYS A 148 -16.84 -8.84 -15.48
CA LYS A 148 -16.98 -7.93 -14.33
C LYS A 148 -17.12 -8.62 -12.96
N PRO A 149 -17.86 -9.75 -12.82
CA PRO A 149 -17.81 -10.61 -11.65
C PRO A 149 -16.40 -11.04 -11.23
N LEU A 150 -15.53 -11.42 -12.16
CA LEU A 150 -14.15 -11.81 -11.89
C LEU A 150 -13.24 -10.62 -11.64
N GLU A 151 -13.41 -9.49 -12.35
CA GLU A 151 -12.69 -8.24 -12.06
C GLU A 151 -12.91 -7.79 -10.61
N TYR A 152 -14.17 -7.81 -10.15
CA TYR A 152 -14.51 -7.42 -8.79
C TYR A 152 -13.87 -8.36 -7.76
N LEU A 153 -13.88 -9.67 -8.03
CA LEU A 153 -13.25 -10.69 -7.19
C LEU A 153 -11.72 -10.51 -7.12
N ARG A 154 -11.07 -10.27 -8.26
CA ARG A 154 -9.64 -9.96 -8.35
C ARG A 154 -9.27 -8.72 -7.55
N ARG A 155 -10.02 -7.63 -7.71
CA ARG A 155 -9.77 -6.37 -7.00
C ARG A 155 -9.91 -6.50 -5.49
N THR A 156 -10.92 -7.23 -5.00
CA THR A 156 -11.07 -7.50 -3.55
C THR A 156 -9.95 -8.41 -3.04
N SER A 157 -9.51 -9.39 -3.83
CA SER A 157 -8.37 -10.27 -3.50
C SER A 157 -7.06 -9.48 -3.36
N LEU A 158 -6.77 -8.58 -4.31
CA LEU A 158 -5.66 -7.63 -4.23
C LEU A 158 -5.78 -6.70 -3.01
N GLY A 159 -6.99 -6.38 -2.56
CA GLY A 159 -7.23 -5.64 -1.32
C GLY A 159 -6.72 -6.37 -0.08
N VAL A 160 -6.98 -7.68 0.05
CA VAL A 160 -6.43 -8.50 1.15
C VAL A 160 -4.91 -8.50 1.13
N LEU A 161 -4.32 -8.72 -0.04
CA LEU A 161 -2.86 -8.77 -0.21
C LEU A 161 -2.19 -7.40 0.01
N GLY A 162 -2.86 -6.30 -0.37
CA GLY A 162 -2.42 -4.93 -0.09
C GLY A 162 -2.45 -4.56 1.40
N SER A 163 -3.33 -5.18 2.19
CA SER A 163 -3.27 -5.12 3.66
C SER A 163 -2.11 -5.94 4.21
N LEU A 164 -1.89 -7.17 3.72
CA LEU A 164 -0.75 -8.00 4.14
C LEU A 164 0.62 -7.40 3.74
N ALA A 165 0.68 -6.57 2.70
CA ALA A 165 1.91 -5.92 2.25
C ALA A 165 2.37 -4.73 3.13
N ARG A 166 1.86 -4.55 4.36
CA ARG A 166 2.29 -3.50 5.30
C ARG A 166 3.47 -3.99 6.16
N PHE A 167 4.67 -4.01 5.60
CA PHE A 167 5.86 -4.56 6.26
C PHE A 167 6.39 -3.71 7.44
N ASP A 168 5.79 -2.53 7.64
CA ASP A 168 5.96 -1.59 8.73
C ASP A 168 5.20 -1.95 10.03
N GLU A 169 4.22 -2.86 9.95
CA GLU A 169 3.47 -3.37 11.11
C GLU A 169 4.18 -4.61 11.74
N PRO A 170 3.83 -5.00 12.98
CA PRO A 170 4.38 -6.20 13.62
C PRO A 170 4.25 -7.48 12.77
N TYR A 171 5.26 -8.34 12.85
CA TYR A 171 5.44 -9.52 12.00
C TYR A 171 5.61 -9.21 10.49
N GLY A 172 6.00 -7.97 10.16
CA GLY A 172 6.25 -7.51 8.79
C GLY A 172 7.25 -8.36 8.00
N PRO A 173 8.46 -8.67 8.53
CA PRO A 173 9.44 -9.53 7.87
C PRO A 173 8.93 -10.95 7.58
N GLU A 174 8.22 -11.56 8.52
CA GLU A 174 7.64 -12.89 8.35
C GLU A 174 6.56 -12.91 7.25
N VAL A 175 5.77 -11.84 7.16
CA VAL A 175 4.77 -11.67 6.08
C VAL A 175 5.44 -11.36 4.73
N LEU A 176 6.57 -10.65 4.71
CA LEU A 176 7.38 -10.43 3.51
C LEU A 176 7.94 -11.77 2.99
N HIS A 177 8.59 -12.55 3.85
CA HIS A 177 9.14 -13.88 3.53
C HIS A 177 8.06 -14.80 2.94
N PHE A 178 6.92 -14.90 3.64
CA PHE A 178 5.77 -15.68 3.20
C PHE A 178 5.25 -15.27 1.81
N LEU A 179 5.14 -13.96 1.52
CA LEU A 179 4.69 -13.46 0.22
C LEU A 179 5.70 -13.73 -0.92
N MET A 180 6.99 -13.76 -0.61
CA MET A 180 8.06 -14.14 -1.56
C MET A 180 8.05 -15.65 -1.87
N GLU A 181 7.98 -16.50 -0.84
CA GLU A 181 7.95 -17.96 -0.99
C GLU A 181 6.70 -18.45 -1.70
N SER A 182 5.53 -17.90 -1.33
CA SER A 182 4.24 -18.22 -1.95
C SER A 182 4.08 -17.64 -3.37
N LYS A 183 5.05 -16.87 -3.85
CA LYS A 183 5.14 -16.32 -5.22
C LYS A 183 4.05 -15.30 -5.55
N VAL A 184 3.79 -14.34 -4.66
CA VAL A 184 2.82 -13.27 -4.94
C VAL A 184 3.25 -12.37 -6.10
N VAL A 185 4.56 -12.13 -6.26
CA VAL A 185 5.10 -11.14 -7.21
C VAL A 185 4.72 -11.44 -8.68
N PRO A 186 4.89 -12.66 -9.23
CA PRO A 186 4.40 -12.98 -10.57
C PRO A 186 2.90 -12.69 -10.80
N TYR A 187 2.04 -12.99 -9.83
CA TYR A 187 0.61 -12.70 -9.93
C TYR A 187 0.31 -11.21 -9.90
N CYS A 188 1.06 -10.42 -9.11
CA CYS A 188 0.93 -8.98 -9.12
C CYS A 188 1.43 -8.38 -10.45
N LEU A 189 2.53 -8.89 -11.03
CA LEU A 189 2.99 -8.47 -12.36
C LEU A 189 1.97 -8.76 -13.46
N GLU A 190 1.30 -9.93 -13.43
CA GLU A 190 0.19 -10.26 -14.34
C GLU A 190 -0.99 -9.27 -14.16
N CYS A 191 -1.33 -8.91 -12.91
CA CYS A 191 -2.34 -7.90 -12.61
C CYS A 191 -1.95 -6.48 -13.06
N MET A 192 -0.68 -6.10 -12.95
CA MET A 192 -0.17 -4.78 -13.36
C MET A 192 -0.24 -4.60 -14.88
N ASP A 193 0.01 -5.66 -15.65
CA ASP A 193 0.03 -5.58 -17.11
C ASP A 193 -1.36 -5.79 -17.75
N LEU A 194 -2.16 -6.72 -17.24
CA LEU A 194 -3.34 -7.26 -17.97
C LEU A 194 -4.71 -6.93 -17.37
N CYS A 195 -4.81 -6.19 -16.26
CA CYS A 195 -6.08 -5.91 -15.58
C CYS A 195 -6.49 -4.43 -15.64
N ASP A 196 -7.71 -4.16 -15.15
CA ASP A 196 -8.26 -2.81 -15.01
C ASP A 196 -7.36 -1.89 -14.15
N GLU A 197 -7.44 -0.58 -14.41
CA GLU A 197 -6.64 0.48 -13.74
C GLU A 197 -6.56 0.32 -12.21
N LEU A 198 -7.68 -0.01 -11.55
CA LEU A 198 -7.72 -0.09 -10.09
C LEU A 198 -7.05 -1.37 -9.57
N SER A 199 -7.21 -2.50 -10.27
CA SER A 199 -6.45 -3.72 -9.96
C SER A 199 -4.96 -3.55 -10.27
N ALA A 200 -4.61 -2.97 -11.42
CA ALA A 200 -3.22 -2.69 -11.81
C ALA A 200 -2.52 -1.76 -10.81
N LYS A 201 -3.19 -0.70 -10.34
CA LYS A 201 -2.67 0.21 -9.31
C LYS A 201 -2.43 -0.47 -7.97
N VAL A 202 -3.36 -1.31 -7.48
CA VAL A 202 -3.18 -2.03 -6.21
C VAL A 202 -2.09 -3.11 -6.34
N ALA A 203 -2.00 -3.79 -7.47
CA ALA A 203 -0.91 -4.74 -7.74
C ALA A 203 0.46 -4.04 -7.81
N THR A 204 0.53 -2.85 -8.42
CA THR A 204 1.74 -2.00 -8.42
C THR A 204 2.13 -1.60 -7.01
N LEU A 205 1.17 -1.22 -6.15
CA LEU A 205 1.42 -0.91 -4.75
C LEU A 205 2.03 -2.11 -3.98
N ILE A 206 1.56 -3.33 -4.22
CA ILE A 206 2.12 -4.53 -3.58
C ILE A 206 3.56 -4.76 -4.02
N VAL A 207 3.85 -4.70 -5.33
CA VAL A 207 5.22 -4.86 -5.87
C VAL A 207 6.15 -3.75 -5.39
N MET A 208 5.69 -2.50 -5.37
CA MET A 208 6.41 -1.35 -4.82
C MET A 208 6.82 -1.59 -3.36
N LYS A 209 5.88 -1.98 -2.50
CA LYS A 209 6.17 -2.21 -1.08
C LYS A 209 7.16 -3.35 -0.85
N ILE A 210 7.13 -4.40 -1.69
CA ILE A 210 8.11 -5.51 -1.66
C ILE A 210 9.49 -5.00 -2.10
N LEU A 211 9.58 -4.22 -3.19
CA LEU A 211 10.83 -3.62 -3.66
C LEU A 211 11.43 -2.58 -2.68
N MET A 212 10.63 -1.99 -1.80
CA MET A 212 11.10 -1.12 -0.73
C MET A 212 11.68 -1.86 0.49
N GLN A 213 11.64 -3.19 0.53
CA GLN A 213 12.29 -3.99 1.58
C GLN A 213 13.60 -4.59 1.03
N GLU A 214 14.66 -4.62 1.83
CA GLU A 214 15.98 -5.13 1.41
C GLU A 214 15.92 -6.59 0.91
N GLU A 215 15.25 -7.48 1.64
CA GLU A 215 15.04 -8.87 1.24
C GLU A 215 14.15 -9.00 -0.02
N GLY A 216 13.08 -8.20 -0.11
CA GLY A 216 12.16 -8.19 -1.25
C GLY A 216 12.82 -7.71 -2.53
N MET A 217 13.65 -6.68 -2.43
CA MET A 217 14.49 -6.17 -3.50
C MET A 217 15.55 -7.20 -3.91
N THR A 218 16.19 -7.87 -2.94
CA THR A 218 17.13 -8.97 -3.17
C THR A 218 16.47 -10.14 -3.92
N TYR A 219 15.27 -10.57 -3.49
CA TYR A 219 14.47 -11.61 -4.15
C TYR A 219 14.12 -11.23 -5.59
N CYS A 220 13.72 -9.98 -5.84
CA CYS A 220 13.37 -9.48 -7.17
C CYS A 220 14.59 -9.42 -8.10
N CYS A 221 15.76 -9.05 -7.58
CA CYS A 221 17.01 -8.94 -8.34
C CYS A 221 17.84 -10.24 -8.40
N ALA A 222 17.44 -11.30 -7.69
CA ALA A 222 18.18 -12.57 -7.57
C ALA A 222 18.39 -13.34 -8.89
N SER A 223 17.72 -12.97 -9.98
CA SER A 223 18.00 -13.49 -11.32
C SER A 223 17.61 -12.48 -12.39
N ALA A 224 18.29 -12.55 -13.54
CA ALA A 224 17.99 -11.73 -14.71
C ALA A 224 16.51 -11.84 -15.13
N GLU A 225 15.96 -13.06 -15.13
CA GLU A 225 14.57 -13.34 -15.53
C GLU A 225 13.56 -12.57 -14.68
N ARG A 226 13.71 -12.57 -13.34
CA ARG A 226 12.84 -11.80 -12.43
C ARG A 226 12.99 -10.30 -12.66
N PHE A 227 14.22 -9.80 -12.70
CA PHE A 227 14.53 -8.39 -12.91
C PHE A 227 13.92 -7.87 -14.21
N TYR A 228 14.20 -8.52 -15.35
CA TYR A 228 13.65 -8.13 -16.63
C TYR A 228 12.12 -8.26 -16.68
N SER A 229 11.53 -9.29 -16.05
CA SER A 229 10.06 -9.43 -15.97
C SER A 229 9.41 -8.24 -15.26
N ILE A 230 10.00 -7.77 -14.15
CA ILE A 230 9.51 -6.60 -13.40
C ILE A 230 9.65 -5.34 -14.26
N VAL A 231 10.85 -5.07 -14.78
CA VAL A 231 11.14 -3.86 -15.57
C VAL A 231 10.27 -3.78 -16.83
N GLN A 232 10.08 -4.90 -17.54
CA GLN A 232 9.23 -4.97 -18.73
C GLN A 232 7.75 -4.69 -18.45
N VAL A 233 7.23 -5.12 -17.30
CA VAL A 233 5.87 -4.80 -16.88
C VAL A 233 5.76 -3.33 -16.45
N LEU A 234 6.73 -2.81 -15.69
CA LEU A 234 6.77 -1.38 -15.33
C LEU A 234 6.81 -0.49 -16.59
N TYR A 235 7.56 -0.88 -17.63
CA TYR A 235 7.61 -0.16 -18.91
C TYR A 235 6.22 -0.04 -19.54
N ARG A 236 5.51 -1.18 -19.71
CA ARG A 236 4.15 -1.20 -20.27
C ARG A 236 3.09 -0.53 -19.39
N VAL A 237 3.33 -0.39 -18.08
CA VAL A 237 2.47 0.40 -17.20
C VAL A 237 2.65 1.90 -17.45
N VAL A 238 3.87 2.39 -17.69
CA VAL A 238 4.11 3.81 -18.02
C VAL A 238 3.47 4.18 -19.37
N GLU A 239 3.57 3.31 -20.38
CA GLU A 239 2.92 3.57 -21.68
C GLU A 239 1.39 3.77 -21.52
N LYS A 240 0.72 2.93 -20.73
CA LYS A 240 -0.71 3.05 -20.42
C LYS A 240 -1.03 4.29 -19.56
N LEU A 241 -0.11 4.70 -18.67
CA LEU A 241 -0.26 5.93 -17.88
C LEU A 241 -0.07 7.20 -18.72
N ALA A 242 0.68 7.15 -19.83
CA ALA A 242 0.76 8.25 -20.79
C ALA A 242 -0.56 8.44 -21.56
N GLU A 243 -1.28 7.36 -21.88
CA GLU A 243 -2.64 7.44 -22.43
C GLU A 243 -3.67 7.97 -21.40
N LYS A 244 -3.50 7.61 -20.11
CA LYS A 244 -4.41 8.01 -19.03
C LYS A 244 -3.66 8.33 -17.74
N LEU A 245 -3.40 9.63 -17.55
CA LEU A 245 -2.71 10.19 -16.38
C LEU A 245 -3.37 9.79 -15.05
N CYS A 246 -2.58 9.17 -14.16
CA CYS A 246 -3.03 8.76 -12.82
C CYS A 246 -1.87 8.88 -11.81
N LEU A 247 -1.73 10.07 -11.18
CA LEU A 247 -0.59 10.44 -10.31
C LEU A 247 -0.25 9.38 -9.24
N LEU A 248 -1.25 8.86 -8.53
CA LEU A 248 -1.01 7.87 -7.48
C LEU A 248 -0.42 6.55 -8.02
N HIS A 249 -0.77 6.16 -9.24
CA HIS A 249 -0.18 4.99 -9.89
C HIS A 249 1.23 5.29 -10.39
N LEU A 250 1.43 6.47 -11.02
CA LEU A 250 2.75 6.95 -11.44
C LEU A 250 3.75 7.01 -10.28
N LYS A 251 3.34 7.50 -9.10
CA LYS A 251 4.15 7.51 -7.88
C LYS A 251 4.66 6.12 -7.51
N TYR A 252 3.79 5.11 -7.54
CA TYR A 252 4.19 3.73 -7.26
C TYR A 252 5.16 3.17 -8.30
N VAL A 253 4.99 3.52 -9.57
CA VAL A 253 5.89 3.09 -10.67
C VAL A 253 7.27 3.74 -10.56
N ILE A 254 7.33 5.05 -10.29
CA ILE A 254 8.59 5.79 -10.07
C ILE A 254 9.33 5.21 -8.86
N GLN A 255 8.62 4.91 -7.76
CA GLN A 255 9.22 4.30 -6.58
C GLN A 255 9.75 2.87 -6.86
N CYS A 256 9.06 2.06 -7.68
CA CYS A 256 9.59 0.76 -8.12
C CYS A 256 10.89 0.92 -8.91
N TYR A 257 10.93 1.86 -9.88
CA TYR A 257 12.14 2.14 -10.65
C TYR A 257 13.28 2.69 -9.78
N LEU A 258 12.97 3.52 -8.77
CA LEU A 258 13.94 4.08 -7.85
C LEU A 258 14.64 2.97 -7.05
N SER A 259 13.89 2.09 -6.39
CA SER A 259 14.46 0.94 -5.66
C SER A 259 15.27 0.01 -6.58
N LEU A 260 14.77 -0.29 -7.80
CA LEU A 260 15.53 -1.07 -8.78
C LEU A 260 16.84 -0.36 -9.21
N SER A 261 16.85 0.97 -9.27
CA SER A 261 18.06 1.74 -9.62
C SER A 261 19.16 1.64 -8.58
N GLU A 262 18.81 1.50 -7.30
CA GLU A 262 19.77 1.40 -6.18
C GLU A 262 20.60 0.11 -6.27
N VAL A 263 19.95 -1.05 -6.48
CA VAL A 263 20.66 -2.33 -6.68
C VAL A 263 21.38 -2.38 -8.04
N SER A 264 20.86 -1.72 -9.07
CA SER A 264 21.51 -1.65 -10.38
C SER A 264 22.90 -1.01 -10.34
N ARG A 265 23.21 -0.18 -9.32
CA ARG A 265 24.54 0.40 -9.10
C ARG A 265 25.61 -0.62 -8.66
N PHE A 266 25.19 -1.76 -8.10
CA PHE A 266 26.10 -2.73 -7.46
C PHE A 266 26.16 -4.10 -8.15
N VAL A 267 25.05 -4.58 -8.73
CA VAL A 267 24.91 -6.00 -9.16
C VAL A 267 24.87 -6.18 -10.67
N TRP A 268 24.45 -5.16 -11.43
CA TRP A 268 24.24 -5.24 -12.89
C TRP A 268 24.93 -4.07 -13.62
N PRO A 269 25.23 -4.19 -14.92
CA PRO A 269 25.63 -3.04 -15.72
C PRO A 269 24.47 -2.05 -15.81
N CYS A 270 24.70 -0.77 -15.46
CA CYS A 270 23.66 0.27 -15.45
C CYS A 270 22.92 0.40 -16.81
N ASP A 271 23.59 0.05 -17.92
CA ASP A 271 23.03 0.03 -19.28
C ASP A 271 21.79 -0.88 -19.42
N ALA A 272 21.70 -1.94 -18.62
CA ALA A 272 20.57 -2.87 -18.61
C ALA A 272 19.29 -2.19 -18.13
N LEU A 273 19.34 -1.38 -17.06
CA LEU A 273 18.18 -0.59 -16.63
C LEU A 273 17.98 0.62 -17.55
N ARG A 274 19.06 1.34 -17.90
CA ARG A 274 19.06 2.54 -18.74
C ARG A 274 18.36 2.35 -20.09
N SER A 275 18.52 1.19 -20.72
CA SER A 275 17.88 0.87 -22.01
C SER A 275 16.40 0.47 -21.90
N GLN A 276 15.88 0.32 -20.67
CA GLN A 276 14.54 -0.23 -20.39
C GLN A 276 13.66 0.73 -19.57
N VAL A 277 14.12 1.95 -19.26
CA VAL A 277 13.27 2.98 -18.65
C VAL A 277 12.58 3.80 -19.76
N PRO A 278 11.24 3.95 -19.74
CA PRO A 278 10.50 4.66 -20.78
C PRO A 278 10.87 6.16 -20.87
N PRO A 279 10.99 6.73 -22.08
CA PRO A 279 11.26 8.15 -22.27
C PRO A 279 10.16 9.05 -21.70
N GLN A 280 8.91 8.56 -21.59
CA GLN A 280 7.76 9.28 -21.04
C GLN A 280 7.98 9.76 -19.59
N LEU A 281 8.88 9.11 -18.84
CA LEU A 281 9.26 9.56 -17.50
C LEU A 281 10.14 10.83 -17.50
N PHE A 282 10.71 11.22 -18.65
CA PHE A 282 11.67 12.33 -18.75
C PHE A 282 11.40 13.33 -19.90
N ASP A 283 10.43 13.05 -20.78
CA ASP A 283 10.10 13.87 -21.97
C ASP A 283 9.03 14.96 -21.72
N ASN A 284 8.66 15.17 -20.45
CA ASN A 284 7.60 16.06 -19.94
C ASN A 284 6.16 15.51 -19.98
N THR A 285 5.90 14.28 -20.45
CA THR A 285 4.56 13.67 -20.51
C THR A 285 3.76 13.76 -19.20
N PHE A 286 4.43 13.72 -18.05
CA PHE A 286 3.78 13.73 -16.73
C PHE A 286 3.85 15.08 -15.98
N ASN A 287 4.40 16.15 -16.57
CA ASN A 287 4.62 17.41 -15.84
C ASN A 287 3.34 18.00 -15.25
N ASP A 288 2.23 17.98 -15.99
CA ASP A 288 0.93 18.54 -15.59
C ASP A 288 0.38 17.93 -14.29
N ILE A 289 0.74 16.68 -13.97
CA ILE A 289 0.35 16.00 -12.73
C ILE A 289 1.46 15.96 -11.67
N LEU A 290 2.71 16.24 -12.02
CA LEU A 290 3.85 16.26 -11.10
C LEU A 290 4.13 17.66 -10.52
N HIS A 291 3.58 18.74 -11.09
CA HIS A 291 3.78 20.11 -10.63
C HIS A 291 3.50 20.30 -9.12
N ASP A 292 2.41 19.70 -8.62
CA ASP A 292 1.96 19.85 -7.23
C ASP A 292 2.49 18.74 -6.28
N ASP A 293 3.11 17.67 -6.81
CA ASP A 293 3.68 16.57 -6.01
C ASP A 293 5.21 16.62 -6.01
N LEU A 294 5.75 17.50 -5.15
CA LEU A 294 7.18 17.69 -4.94
C LEU A 294 7.92 16.40 -4.55
N GLU A 295 7.26 15.46 -3.87
CA GLU A 295 7.87 14.20 -3.43
C GLU A 295 8.08 13.25 -4.62
N THR A 296 7.06 13.05 -5.44
CA THR A 296 7.16 12.23 -6.66
C THR A 296 8.06 12.89 -7.71
N SER A 297 8.00 14.22 -7.83
CA SER A 297 8.92 14.99 -8.66
C SER A 297 10.38 14.77 -8.23
N TRP A 298 10.69 14.91 -6.93
CA TRP A 298 12.03 14.65 -6.39
C TRP A 298 12.50 13.20 -6.61
N ALA A 299 11.63 12.22 -6.38
CA ALA A 299 11.94 10.81 -6.63
C ALA A 299 12.31 10.55 -8.11
N LEU A 300 11.65 11.25 -9.04
CA LEU A 300 11.95 11.22 -10.47
C LEU A 300 13.30 11.89 -10.81
N GLN A 301 13.65 13.00 -10.15
CA GLN A 301 14.97 13.62 -10.31
C GLN A 301 16.09 12.69 -9.83
N LEU A 302 15.89 12.02 -8.69
CA LEU A 302 16.82 11.06 -8.12
C LEU A 302 16.98 9.80 -9.00
N LEU A 303 15.87 9.29 -9.55
CA LEU A 303 15.88 8.21 -10.54
C LEU A 303 16.70 8.58 -11.79
N HIS A 304 16.50 9.79 -12.32
CA HIS A 304 17.29 10.28 -13.45
C HIS A 304 18.78 10.39 -13.09
N ALA A 305 19.11 10.94 -11.92
CA ALA A 305 20.49 11.04 -11.44
C ALA A 305 21.14 9.66 -11.22
N ASN A 306 20.39 8.63 -10.80
CA ASN A 306 20.89 7.28 -10.62
C ASN A 306 21.21 6.57 -11.95
N ILE A 307 20.41 6.79 -13.02
CA ILE A 307 20.55 6.11 -14.32
C ILE A 307 21.48 6.88 -15.29
N PHE A 308 21.38 8.20 -15.31
CA PHE A 308 22.09 9.06 -16.28
C PHE A 308 23.26 9.84 -15.67
N GLY A 309 23.36 9.88 -14.34
CA GLY A 309 24.35 10.67 -13.60
C GLY A 309 23.97 12.15 -13.51
N TYR A 310 24.57 12.86 -12.55
CA TYR A 310 24.37 14.30 -12.27
C TYR A 310 24.80 15.28 -13.40
N ARG A 311 24.92 14.82 -14.66
CA ARG A 311 25.41 15.64 -15.79
C ARG A 311 24.37 15.95 -16.86
N TYR A 312 23.17 15.38 -16.76
CA TYR A 312 22.01 15.85 -17.53
C TYR A 312 20.90 16.22 -16.55
N PHE A 313 20.56 17.50 -16.52
CA PHE A 313 19.27 17.99 -16.06
C PHE A 313 18.96 19.26 -16.87
N PRO A 314 18.02 19.22 -17.82
CA PRO A 314 17.53 20.43 -18.45
C PRO A 314 16.61 21.15 -17.45
N MET A 315 17.21 21.93 -16.54
CA MET A 315 16.43 22.93 -15.80
C MET A 315 15.87 23.95 -16.79
N ASN A 316 14.57 24.21 -16.71
CA ASN A 316 13.92 25.26 -17.50
C ASN A 316 14.61 26.61 -17.24
N GLN A 317 15.14 27.24 -18.30
CA GLN A 317 15.75 28.56 -18.21
C GLN A 317 14.72 29.70 -18.28
N ASP A 318 13.64 29.60 -17.50
CA ASP A 318 12.71 30.70 -17.27
C ASP A 318 13.27 31.67 -16.20
N SER A 319 14.40 32.28 -16.53
CA SER A 319 15.11 33.23 -15.67
C SER A 319 15.59 34.44 -16.46
N ASN A 320 14.69 35.13 -17.15
CA ASN A 320 15.06 36.27 -18.02
C ASN A 320 14.10 37.48 -17.99
N SER A 321 13.62 37.87 -16.81
CA SER A 321 13.08 39.23 -16.59
C SER A 321 13.20 39.69 -15.12
N ILE A 322 14.37 40.19 -14.73
CA ILE A 322 14.52 41.11 -13.59
C ILE A 322 15.09 42.42 -14.14
N PRO A 323 14.40 43.57 -14.01
CA PRO A 323 14.89 44.83 -14.54
C PRO A 323 16.09 45.35 -13.75
N LYS A 324 17.07 45.91 -14.46
CA LYS A 324 18.23 46.59 -13.84
C LYS A 324 17.79 47.99 -13.35
N PRO A 325 18.26 48.46 -12.19
CA PRO A 325 17.99 49.82 -11.73
C PRO A 325 18.77 50.86 -12.56
N ASP A 326 18.11 51.95 -12.93
CA ASP A 326 18.70 53.04 -13.71
C ASP A 326 19.81 53.76 -12.95
N THR A 327 21.00 53.82 -13.55
CA THR A 327 22.14 54.60 -13.03
C THR A 327 22.20 55.96 -13.71
N THR A 328 21.31 56.87 -13.31
CA THR A 328 21.18 58.19 -13.94
C THR A 328 22.45 59.03 -13.82
N THR A 329 22.91 59.54 -14.97
CA THR A 329 24.20 60.24 -15.11
C THR A 329 24.23 61.59 -14.38
N GLN A 330 25.19 61.78 -13.47
CA GLN A 330 25.67 63.10 -13.07
C GLN A 330 27.15 63.29 -13.44
N LYS A 331 27.39 63.86 -14.63
CA LYS A 331 28.68 64.47 -14.99
C LYS A 331 28.62 65.98 -14.71
N VAL A 332 29.00 66.39 -13.52
CA VAL A 332 29.29 67.80 -13.22
C VAL A 332 30.75 68.11 -13.63
N LYS A 333 30.99 69.34 -14.06
CA LYS A 333 32.22 69.76 -14.75
C LYS A 333 33.35 70.00 -13.76
N GLU A 334 34.54 69.49 -14.08
CA GLU A 334 35.79 70.13 -13.66
C GLU A 334 36.60 70.53 -14.91
N LYS A 335 36.66 71.84 -15.18
CA LYS A 335 37.54 72.41 -16.20
C LYS A 335 38.77 72.96 -15.49
N GLY A 336 39.90 72.27 -15.63
CA GLY A 336 41.17 72.73 -15.06
C GLY A 336 41.63 74.08 -15.60
N LYS A 337 42.43 74.80 -14.81
CA LYS A 337 43.07 76.06 -15.22
C LYS A 337 44.52 76.06 -14.75
N LYS A 338 45.46 75.85 -15.69
CA LYS A 338 46.89 76.09 -15.45
C LYS A 338 47.18 77.59 -15.58
N LYS A 339 47.74 78.20 -14.54
CA LYS A 339 48.97 79.01 -14.63
C LYS A 339 49.54 79.23 -13.24
#